data_AF-A0A924R7M5-F1
#
_entry.id   AF-A0A924R7M5-F1
#
_cell.length_a   1.000
_cell.length_b   1.000
_cell.length_c   1.000
_cell.angle_alpha   90.00
_cell.angle_beta   90.00
_cell.angle_gamma   90.00
#
_symmetry.space_group_name_H-M   'P 1'
#
loop_
_entity.id
_entity.type
_entity.pdbx_description
1 polymer ?
#
loop_
_entity_poly.entity_id
_entity_poly.type
_entity_poly.pdbx_seq_one_letter_code
_entity_poly.pdbx_strand_id
1 'polypeptide(L)'
;MGHEYSDNLVTPWGGMKEMKMLIDKTGISKKLIELGLPQGKSNNSIDSISIIESFWVSIWIGCFRFSHTAVVRLDEVLRQIFGWKRVAFGTTFGIL
;
A
#
# COMPACT_ATOMS: atom_id res chain seq x y z
N MET A 1 35.96 2.75 -13.46
CA MET A 1 34.79 2.26 -12.69
C MET A 1 33.66 2.13 -13.69
N GLY A 2 33.27 0.90 -14.03
CA GLY A 2 32.20 0.67 -15.00
C GLY A 2 30.84 0.82 -14.32
N HIS A 3 29.92 1.54 -14.94
CA HIS A 3 28.52 1.56 -14.52
C HIS A 3 27.76 0.49 -15.30
N GLU A 4 27.03 -0.36 -14.60
CA GLU A 4 26.11 -1.33 -15.17
C GLU A 4 24.67 -0.84 -14.89
N TYR A 5 23.84 -0.82 -15.92
CA TYR A 5 22.44 -0.41 -15.81
C TYR A 5 21.57 -1.65 -15.65
N SER A 6 20.50 -1.53 -14.86
CA SER A 6 19.55 -2.62 -14.61
C SER A 6 18.13 -2.13 -14.86
N ASP A 7 17.32 -2.95 -15.52
CA ASP A 7 15.89 -2.69 -15.75
C ASP A 7 15.02 -3.09 -14.54
N ASN A 8 15.64 -3.51 -13.44
CA ASN A 8 14.93 -3.88 -12.23
C ASN A 8 14.24 -2.65 -11.63
N LEU A 9 12.98 -2.81 -11.24
CA LEU A 9 12.26 -1.79 -10.49
C LEU A 9 12.90 -1.63 -9.11
N VAL A 10 13.07 -0.37 -8.69
CA VAL A 10 13.67 -0.01 -7.41
C VAL A 10 12.73 0.89 -6.63
N THR A 11 12.75 0.77 -5.30
CA THR A 11 12.05 1.66 -4.38
C THR A 11 13.01 2.12 -3.29
N PRO A 12 12.93 3.38 -2.84
CA PRO A 12 13.66 3.83 -1.65
C PRO A 12 13.12 3.18 -0.36
N TRP A 13 11.97 2.49 -0.42
CA TRP A 13 11.25 1.94 0.73
C TRP A 13 11.40 0.42 0.85
N GLY A 14 12.57 -0.14 0.52
CA GLY A 14 12.83 -1.59 0.55
C GLY A 14 12.49 -2.25 1.90
N GLY A 15 12.66 -1.52 3.01
CA GLY A 15 12.30 -1.93 4.37
C GLY A 15 10.80 -2.23 4.58
N MET A 16 9.94 -1.89 3.62
CA MET A 16 8.51 -2.22 3.68
C MET A 16 8.24 -3.70 3.44
N LYS A 17 9.20 -4.46 2.90
CA LYS A 17 9.10 -5.92 2.80
C LYS A 17 9.00 -6.55 4.19
N GLU A 18 9.75 -6.04 5.16
CA GLU A 18 9.74 -6.45 6.55
C GLU A 18 8.41 -6.10 7.21
N MET A 19 7.87 -4.93 6.92
CA MET A 19 6.54 -4.52 7.38
C MET A 19 5.43 -5.41 6.81
N LYS A 20 5.53 -5.82 5.53
CA LYS A 20 4.62 -6.81 4.95
C LYS A 20 4.70 -8.15 5.67
N MET A 21 5.91 -8.64 5.91
CA MET A 21 6.11 -9.89 6.66
C MET A 21 5.53 -9.82 8.07
N LEU A 22 5.61 -8.66 8.74
CA LEU A 22 4.99 -8.44 10.05
C LEU A 22 3.45 -8.55 9.96
N ILE A 23 2.83 -7.86 9.01
CA ILE A 23 1.37 -7.94 8.78
C ILE A 23 0.94 -9.39 8.53
N ASP A 24 1.67 -10.11 7.68
CA ASP A 24 1.34 -11.50 7.32
C ASP A 24 1.48 -12.46 8.50
N LYS A 25 2.55 -12.33 9.28
CA LYS A 25 2.81 -13.19 10.45
C LYS A 25 1.85 -12.93 11.60
N THR A 26 1.46 -11.68 11.82
CA THR A 26 0.48 -11.33 12.87
C THR A 26 -0.93 -11.77 12.48
N GLY A 27 -1.20 -11.95 11.19
CA GLY A 27 -2.53 -12.30 10.70
C GLY A 27 -3.54 -11.15 10.85
N ILE A 28 -3.07 -9.91 11.04
CA ILE A 28 -3.95 -8.76 11.29
C ILE A 28 -4.90 -8.51 10.13
N SER A 29 -4.46 -8.67 8.87
CA SER A 29 -5.33 -8.51 7.69
C SER A 29 -6.47 -9.53 7.69
N LYS A 30 -6.23 -10.77 8.17
CA LYS A 30 -7.30 -11.78 8.31
C LYS A 30 -8.32 -11.36 9.37
N LYS A 31 -7.84 -10.86 10.51
CA LYS A 31 -8.71 -10.37 11.59
C LYS A 31 -9.54 -9.16 11.16
N LEU A 32 -8.99 -8.26 10.35
CA LEU A 32 -9.73 -7.13 9.80
C LEU A 32 -10.87 -7.57 8.87
N ILE A 33 -10.66 -8.61 8.05
CA ILE A 33 -11.71 -9.16 7.18
C ILE A 33 -12.89 -9.71 8.00
N GLU A 34 -12.62 -10.34 9.15
CA GLU A 34 -13.66 -10.87 10.06
C GLU A 34 -14.59 -9.78 10.62
N LEU A 35 -14.18 -8.50 10.62
CA LEU A 35 -14.98 -7.38 11.13
C LEU A 35 -16.12 -6.94 10.20
N GLY A 36 -16.25 -7.55 9.01
CA GLY A 36 -17.31 -7.21 8.07
C GLY A 36 -17.08 -5.86 7.38
N LEU A 37 -15.87 -5.65 6.85
CA LEU A 37 -15.51 -4.40 6.16
C LEU A 37 -16.46 -4.11 4.98
N PRO A 38 -16.71 -2.82 4.67
CA PRO A 38 -17.52 -2.43 3.53
C PRO A 38 -17.04 -3.09 2.24
N GLN A 39 -17.97 -3.59 1.44
CA GLN A 39 -17.67 -4.18 0.14
C GLN A 39 -17.93 -3.16 -0.97
N GLY A 40 -17.01 -3.11 -1.92
CA GLY A 40 -17.15 -2.29 -3.11
C GLY A 40 -18.30 -2.76 -3.99
N LYS A 41 -19.18 -1.83 -4.39
CA LYS A 41 -20.32 -2.13 -5.29
C LYS A 41 -20.04 -1.80 -6.76
N SER A 42 -18.83 -1.34 -7.08
CA SER A 42 -18.43 -0.87 -8.41
C SER A 42 -17.24 -1.67 -8.92
N ASN A 43 -17.18 -1.92 -10.23
CA ASN A 43 -16.01 -2.54 -10.87
C ASN A 43 -14.71 -1.75 -10.65
N ASN A 44 -14.82 -0.47 -10.27
CA ASN A 44 -13.70 0.41 -9.96
C ASN A 44 -13.37 0.50 -8.46
N SER A 45 -14.03 -0.28 -7.60
CA SER A 45 -13.76 -0.27 -6.16
C SER A 45 -12.35 -0.76 -5.84
N ILE A 46 -11.80 -0.21 -4.75
CA ILE A 46 -10.56 -0.69 -4.16
C ILE A 46 -10.95 -1.60 -3.01
N ASP A 47 -10.25 -2.72 -2.88
CA ASP A 47 -10.43 -3.64 -1.77
C ASP A 47 -10.15 -2.94 -0.43
N SER A 48 -11.04 -3.14 0.55
CA SER A 48 -11.00 -2.40 1.82
C SER A 48 -9.73 -2.69 2.63
N ILE A 49 -9.17 -3.90 2.54
CA ILE A 49 -7.89 -4.23 3.17
C ILE A 49 -6.76 -3.48 2.46
N SER A 50 -6.78 -3.42 1.14
CA SER A 50 -5.79 -2.64 0.37
C SER A 50 -5.83 -1.15 0.71
N ILE A 51 -7.01 -0.58 0.98
CA ILE A 51 -7.14 0.81 1.44
C ILE A 51 -6.44 0.99 2.81
N ILE A 52 -6.72 0.11 3.76
CA ILE A 52 -6.16 0.18 5.12
C ILE A 52 -4.64 -0.02 5.10
N GLU A 53 -4.14 -1.05 4.41
CA GLU A 53 -2.71 -1.35 4.33
C GLU A 53 -1.95 -0.23 3.63
N SER A 54 -2.47 0.30 2.51
CA SER A 54 -1.82 1.42 1.81
C SER A 54 -1.81 2.71 2.64
N PHE A 55 -2.82 2.90 3.49
CA PHE A 55 -2.81 3.98 4.47
C PHE A 55 -1.72 3.80 5.52
N TRP A 56 -1.58 2.61 6.11
CA TRP A 56 -0.49 2.32 7.07
C TRP A 56 0.89 2.53 6.46
N VAL A 57 1.11 2.02 5.24
CA VAL A 57 2.37 2.22 4.52
C VAL A 57 2.63 3.70 4.30
N SER A 58 1.61 4.50 3.95
CA SER A 58 1.78 5.95 3.82
C SER A 58 2.28 6.60 5.11
N ILE A 59 1.79 6.16 6.27
CA ILE A 59 2.23 6.65 7.59
C ILE A 59 3.68 6.22 7.84
N TRP A 60 4.02 4.96 7.59
CA TRP A 60 5.37 4.43 7.85
C TRP A 60 6.47 5.08 7.01
N ILE A 61 6.15 5.50 5.79
CA ILE A 61 7.09 6.25 4.94
C ILE A 61 7.10 7.76 5.24
N GLY A 62 6.34 8.22 6.25
CA GLY A 62 6.34 9.61 6.71
C GLY A 62 5.40 10.56 5.96
N CYS A 63 4.31 10.06 5.35
CA CYS A 63 3.30 10.94 4.76
C CYS A 63 2.57 11.76 5.85
N PHE A 64 2.73 13.08 5.81
CA PHE A 64 2.05 13.99 6.74
C PHE A 64 0.72 14.56 6.21
N ARG A 65 0.51 14.56 4.89
CA ARG A 65 -0.72 15.04 4.24
C ARG A 65 -1.31 13.96 3.35
N PHE A 66 -2.63 13.93 3.19
CA PHE A 66 -3.28 12.96 2.31
C PHE A 66 -2.80 13.03 0.86
N SER A 67 -2.40 14.21 0.36
CA SER A 67 -1.77 14.34 -0.96
C SER A 67 -0.48 13.53 -1.10
N HIS A 68 0.26 13.30 -0.01
CA HIS A 68 1.51 12.54 -0.04
C HIS A 68 1.29 11.04 -0.28
N THR A 69 0.06 10.53 -0.08
CA THR A 69 -0.30 9.14 -0.43
C THR A 69 -0.11 8.83 -1.92
N ALA A 70 -0.01 9.86 -2.77
CA ALA A 70 0.39 9.73 -4.16
C ALA A 70 1.74 9.02 -4.33
N VAL A 71 2.68 9.19 -3.37
CA VAL A 71 3.98 8.50 -3.38
C VAL A 71 3.79 6.97 -3.36
N VAL A 72 2.96 6.47 -2.45
CA VAL A 72 2.65 5.03 -2.34
C VAL A 72 1.93 4.53 -3.61
N ARG A 73 1.06 5.36 -4.17
CA ARG A 73 0.29 5.01 -5.37
C ARG A 73 1.18 4.87 -6.62
N LEU A 74 2.23 5.68 -6.74
CA LEU A 74 3.12 5.71 -7.89
C LEU A 74 4.28 4.71 -7.79
N ASP A 75 4.54 4.15 -6.61
CA ASP A 75 5.61 3.17 -6.39
C ASP A 75 5.14 1.75 -6.74
N GLU A 76 5.60 1.25 -7.89
CA GLU A 76 5.21 -0.07 -8.40
C GLU A 76 5.79 -1.22 -7.56
N VAL A 77 6.96 -1.02 -6.94
CA VAL A 77 7.59 -2.06 -6.10
C VAL A 77 6.79 -2.22 -4.82
N LEU A 78 6.34 -1.14 -4.19
CA LEU A 78 5.44 -1.21 -3.04
C LEU A 78 4.13 -1.92 -3.40
N ARG A 79 3.55 -1.62 -4.56
CA ARG A 79 2.36 -2.34 -5.04
C ARG A 79 2.60 -3.84 -5.17
N GLN A 80 3.76 -4.24 -5.67
CA GLN A 80 4.15 -5.65 -5.79
C GLN A 80 4.39 -6.30 -4.42
N ILE A 81 5.06 -5.63 -3.49
CA ILE A 81 5.32 -6.13 -2.14
C ILE A 81 4.01 -6.43 -1.41
N PHE A 82 3.01 -5.55 -1.53
CA PHE A 82 1.74 -5.69 -0.80
C PHE A 82 0.63 -6.37 -1.63
N GLY A 83 0.85 -6.64 -2.92
CA GLY A 83 -0.12 -7.29 -3.79
C GLY A 83 -1.31 -6.40 -4.16
N TRP A 84 -1.15 -5.07 -4.14
CA TRP A 84 -2.25 -4.15 -4.41
C TRP A 84 -2.51 -3.99 -5.90
N LYS A 85 -3.70 -4.40 -6.36
CA LYS A 85 -4.16 -4.11 -7.73
C LYS A 85 -4.31 -2.61 -7.97
N ARG A 86 -4.81 -1.88 -6.98
CA ARG A 86 -5.02 -0.43 -7.01
C ARG A 86 -4.80 0.15 -5.62
N VAL A 87 -4.15 1.30 -5.54
CA VAL A 87 -3.87 2.02 -4.29
C VAL A 87 -4.85 3.18 -4.14
N ALA A 88 -5.33 3.46 -2.93
CA ALA A 88 -6.18 4.62 -2.68
C ALA A 88 -5.45 5.95 -3.00
N PHE A 89 -6.22 7.03 -3.22
CA PHE A 89 -5.66 8.38 -3.38
C PHE A 89 -6.02 9.23 -2.17
N GLY A 90 -5.38 10.39 -2.01
CA GLY A 90 -5.67 11.33 -0.93
C GLY A 90 -7.15 11.70 -0.80
N THR A 91 -7.88 11.79 -1.91
CA THR A 91 -9.34 12.04 -1.89
C THR A 91 -10.15 10.85 -1.40
N THR A 92 -9.65 9.62 -1.52
CA THR A 92 -10.29 8.42 -0.94
C THR A 92 -10.24 8.48 0.58
N PHE A 93 -9.13 8.95 1.16
CA PHE A 93 -8.97 9.05 2.60
C PHE A 93 -9.65 10.28 3.19
N GLY A 94 -9.67 11.41 2.47
CA GLY A 94 -10.24 12.66 2.97
C GLY A 94 -11.76 12.73 2.99
N ILE A 95 -12.47 11.72 2.46
CA ILE A 95 -13.94 11.65 2.44
C ILE A 95 -14.52 10.49 3.26
N LEU A 96 -13.67 9.67 3.89
CA LEU A 96 -14.06 8.64 4.86
C LEU A 96 -14.22 9.27 6.24
#